data_AF-A0A3M1AS70-F1
#
_entry.id   AF-A0A3M1AS70-F1
#
_cell.length_a   1.000
_cell.length_b   1.000
_cell.length_c   1.000
_cell.angle_alpha   90.00
_cell.angle_beta   90.00
_cell.angle_gamma   90.00
#
_symmetry.space_group_name_H-M   'P 1'
#
loop_
_entity.id
_entity.type
_entity.pdbx_description
1 polymer ?
#
loop_
_entity_poly.entity_id
_entity_poly.type
_entity_poly.pdbx_seq_one_letter_code
_entity_poly.pdbx_strand_id
1 'polypeptide(L)'
;MKSISTLLFAIAFFSAIQAQVVQSVTGRVDNAVEGDRVTIYTFNPVTQEKEEVASTGVMTDNGNTYQLYFPFEEPDLYQVSFSRKQTVLLAIDTGQVAIE
;
A
#
# COMPACT_ATOMS: atom_id res chain seq x y z
N MET A 1 16.72 54.93 -30.82
CA MET A 1 15.36 54.35 -30.72
C MET A 1 15.47 52.94 -30.18
N LYS A 2 14.44 52.49 -29.46
CA LYS A 2 14.44 51.52 -28.35
C LYS A 2 14.97 50.12 -28.72
N SER A 3 15.86 49.62 -27.88
CA SER A 3 16.25 48.21 -27.75
C SER A 3 15.06 47.40 -27.22
N ILE A 4 14.73 46.29 -27.87
CA ILE A 4 13.78 45.29 -27.36
C ILE A 4 14.53 43.96 -27.35
N SER A 5 15.24 43.70 -26.24
CA SER A 5 15.67 42.36 -25.88
C SER A 5 14.47 41.61 -25.31
N THR A 6 13.83 40.78 -26.12
CA THR A 6 12.80 39.87 -25.65
C THR A 6 13.49 38.63 -25.08
N LEU A 7 13.70 38.61 -23.77
CA LEU A 7 14.11 37.41 -23.03
C LEU A 7 12.88 36.49 -22.94
N LEU A 8 12.82 35.42 -23.74
CA LEU A 8 11.84 34.35 -23.51
C LEU A 8 12.32 33.51 -22.32
N PHE A 9 11.61 33.64 -21.20
CA PHE A 9 11.70 32.72 -20.07
C PHE A 9 11.03 31.40 -20.48
N ALA A 10 11.82 30.37 -20.77
CA ALA A 10 11.32 29.01 -20.91
C ALA A 10 11.03 28.46 -19.51
N ILE A 11 9.75 28.40 -19.12
CA ILE A 11 9.33 27.69 -17.91
C ILE A 11 9.28 26.20 -18.25
N ALA A 12 10.34 25.48 -17.92
CA ALA A 12 10.32 24.02 -17.93
C ALA A 12 9.47 23.55 -16.74
N PHE A 13 8.18 23.30 -16.97
CA PHE A 13 7.38 22.46 -16.09
C PHE A 13 7.91 21.04 -16.20
N PHE A 14 8.93 20.71 -15.40
CA PHE A 14 9.27 19.32 -15.12
C PHE A 14 8.15 18.77 -14.23
N SER A 15 7.14 18.17 -14.86
CA SER A 15 6.23 17.28 -14.17
C SER A 15 7.04 16.08 -13.68
N ALA A 16 7.55 16.16 -12.46
CA ALA A 16 8.13 15.03 -11.77
C ALA A 16 7.00 14.03 -11.51
N ILE A 17 6.84 13.06 -12.41
CA ILE A 17 6.09 11.85 -12.12
C ILE A 17 6.95 11.09 -11.11
N GLN A 18 6.76 11.37 -9.82
CA GLN A 18 7.31 10.50 -8.79
C GLN A 18 6.58 9.17 -8.90
N ALA A 19 7.31 8.12 -9.30
CA ALA A 19 6.80 6.76 -9.27
C ALA A 19 6.48 6.43 -7.80
N GLN A 20 5.19 6.34 -7.48
CA GLN A 20 4.73 5.95 -6.15
C GLN A 20 5.19 4.50 -5.94
N VAL A 21 6.06 4.28 -4.96
CA VAL A 21 6.50 2.92 -4.60
C VAL A 21 5.26 2.20 -4.06
N VAL A 22 4.87 1.10 -4.71
CA VAL A 22 3.73 0.28 -4.28
C VAL A 22 4.29 -0.88 -3.49
N GLN A 23 4.00 -0.92 -2.20
CA GLN A 23 4.40 -1.99 -1.30
C GLN A 23 3.45 -3.17 -1.47
N SER A 24 3.99 -4.37 -1.25
CA SER A 24 3.19 -5.58 -1.27
C SER A 24 3.31 -6.39 0.01
N VAL A 25 2.17 -6.89 0.49
CA VAL A 25 2.11 -7.89 1.56
C VAL A 25 1.55 -9.15 0.93
N THR A 26 2.35 -10.20 0.92
CA THR A 26 2.02 -11.51 0.39
C THR A 26 1.99 -12.54 1.50
N GLY A 27 1.37 -13.68 1.25
CA GLY A 27 1.39 -14.78 2.20
C GLY A 27 0.44 -15.90 1.79
N ARG A 28 0.22 -16.82 2.72
CA ARG A 28 -0.67 -17.97 2.56
C ARG A 28 -1.66 -18.06 3.70
N VAL A 29 -2.89 -18.45 3.40
CA VAL A 29 -3.95 -18.68 4.39
C VAL A 29 -4.26 -20.17 4.46
N ASP A 30 -4.12 -20.76 5.64
CA ASP A 30 -4.46 -22.17 5.83
C ASP A 30 -5.98 -22.39 5.74
N ASN A 31 -6.37 -23.45 5.04
CA ASN A 31 -7.78 -23.86 4.88
C ASN A 31 -8.70 -22.76 4.32
N ALA A 32 -8.17 -21.89 3.44
CA ALA A 32 -8.96 -20.87 2.77
C ALA A 32 -10.05 -21.50 1.89
N VAL A 33 -11.18 -20.82 1.78
CA VAL A 33 -12.30 -21.18 0.91
C VAL A 33 -12.56 -20.09 -0.12
N GLU A 34 -13.21 -20.45 -1.23
CA GLU A 34 -13.54 -19.49 -2.28
C GLU A 34 -14.33 -18.32 -1.70
N GLY A 35 -13.93 -17.10 -2.07
CA GLY A 35 -14.51 -15.87 -1.54
C GLY A 35 -13.85 -15.34 -0.25
N ASP A 36 -12.89 -16.07 0.35
CA ASP A 36 -12.10 -15.53 1.45
C ASP A 36 -11.32 -14.28 1.02
N ARG A 37 -11.19 -13.33 1.95
CA ARG A 37 -10.53 -12.05 1.72
C ARG A 37 -9.50 -11.76 2.81
N VAL A 38 -8.48 -11.00 2.41
CA VAL A 38 -7.50 -10.40 3.30
C VAL A 38 -7.64 -8.89 3.16
N THR A 39 -7.81 -8.20 4.28
CA THR A 39 -7.94 -6.74 4.31
C THR A 39 -6.88 -6.16 5.24
N ILE A 40 -6.18 -5.14 4.77
CA ILE A 40 -5.19 -4.40 5.55
C ILE A 40 -5.77 -3.04 5.95
N TYR A 41 -5.50 -2.67 7.20
CA TYR A 41 -5.92 -1.43 7.82
C TYR A 41 -4.72 -0.68 8.37
N THR A 42 -4.74 0.65 8.39
CA THR A 42 -3.95 1.40 9.38
C THR A 42 -4.55 1.13 10.76
N PHE A 43 -3.72 1.11 11.80
CA PHE A 43 -4.17 0.77 13.15
C PHE A 43 -3.54 1.70 14.19
N ASN A 44 -4.39 2.45 14.90
CA ASN A 44 -3.96 3.28 16.01
C ASN A 44 -3.96 2.44 17.32
N PRO A 45 -2.79 2.14 17.91
CA PRO A 45 -2.72 1.28 19.10
C PRO A 45 -3.27 1.96 20.36
N VAL A 46 -3.40 3.29 20.37
CA VAL A 46 -3.92 4.06 21.51
C VAL A 46 -5.45 4.09 21.51
N THR A 47 -6.06 4.45 20.38
CA THR A 47 -7.52 4.55 20.25
C THR A 47 -8.19 3.25 19.82
N GLN A 48 -7.41 2.27 19.34
CA GLN A 48 -7.89 1.02 18.72
C GLN A 48 -8.71 1.25 17.43
N GLU A 49 -8.63 2.46 16.87
CA GLU A 49 -9.27 2.80 15.60
C GLU A 49 -8.50 2.19 14.43
N LYS A 50 -9.24 1.89 13.36
CA LYS A 50 -8.70 1.30 12.13
C LYS A 50 -9.35 1.92 10.91
N GLU A 51 -8.56 2.14 9.87
CA GLU A 51 -9.03 2.63 8.58
C GLU A 51 -8.60 1.66 7.48
N GLU A 52 -9.52 1.28 6.59
CA GLU A 52 -9.23 0.32 5.53
C GLU A 52 -8.33 0.95 4.48
N VAL A 53 -7.24 0.26 4.15
CA VAL A 53 -6.27 0.70 3.15
C VAL A 53 -6.45 -0.08 1.85
N ALA A 54 -6.57 -1.40 1.94
CA ALA A 54 -6.75 -2.27 0.78
C ALA A 54 -7.37 -3.62 1.17
N SER A 55 -7.97 -4.29 0.19
CA SER A 55 -8.53 -5.64 0.34
C SER A 55 -8.32 -6.46 -0.92
N THR A 56 -7.93 -7.72 -0.76
CA THR A 56 -7.72 -8.67 -1.87
C THR A 56 -8.41 -10.00 -1.58
N GLY A 57 -8.70 -10.76 -2.64
CA GLY A 57 -9.19 -12.13 -2.50
C GLY A 57 -8.04 -13.11 -2.26
N VAL A 58 -8.32 -14.21 -1.56
CA VAL A 58 -7.40 -15.34 -1.47
C VAL A 58 -7.52 -16.20 -2.73
N MET A 59 -6.40 -16.46 -3.40
CA MET A 59 -6.30 -17.31 -4.58
C MET A 59 -6.25 -18.79 -4.15
N THR A 60 -7.42 -19.41 -4.00
CA THR A 60 -7.56 -20.80 -3.53
C THR A 60 -7.08 -21.83 -4.54
N ASP A 61 -7.14 -21.52 -5.83
CA ASP A 61 -6.58 -22.32 -6.92
C ASP A 61 -5.05 -22.27 -6.96
N ASN A 62 -4.45 -21.20 -6.42
CA ASN A 62 -3.02 -20.99 -6.33
C ASN A 62 -2.50 -21.20 -4.89
N GLY A 63 -2.84 -22.33 -4.30
CA GLY A 63 -2.30 -22.74 -2.99
C GLY A 63 -2.69 -21.82 -1.83
N ASN A 64 -3.87 -21.22 -1.88
CA ASN A 64 -4.40 -20.30 -0.85
C ASN A 64 -3.51 -19.08 -0.58
N THR A 65 -2.94 -18.51 -1.63
CA THR A 65 -2.06 -17.35 -1.53
C THR A 65 -2.84 -16.03 -1.62
N TYR A 66 -2.28 -14.96 -1.08
CA TYR A 66 -2.80 -13.62 -1.26
C TYR A 66 -1.67 -12.66 -1.61
N GLN A 67 -2.03 -11.56 -2.27
CA GLN A 67 -1.14 -10.45 -2.56
C GLN A 67 -1.92 -9.15 -2.44
N LEU A 68 -1.55 -8.35 -1.43
CA LEU A 68 -2.07 -7.01 -1.19
C LEU A 68 -1.09 -5.98 -1.72
N TYR A 69 -1.59 -4.97 -2.40
CA TYR A 69 -0.83 -3.81 -2.85
C TYR A 69 -1.45 -2.55 -2.27
N PHE A 70 -0.64 -1.67 -1.72
CA PHE A 70 -1.10 -0.38 -1.21
C PHE A 70 0.03 0.65 -1.22
N PRO A 71 -0.29 1.94 -1.31
CA PRO A 71 0.69 3.00 -1.14
C PRO A 71 1.07 3.12 0.34
N PHE A 72 2.36 3.08 0.65
CA PHE A 72 2.91 3.41 1.96
C PHE A 72 3.82 4.63 1.82
N GLU A 73 3.49 5.67 2.59
CA GLU A 73 4.14 6.97 2.53
C GLU A 73 5.03 7.21 3.76
N GLU A 74 4.62 6.73 4.93
CA GLU A 74 5.30 6.94 6.21
C GLU A 74 5.25 5.68 7.09
N PRO A 75 6.24 5.47 8.00
CA PRO A 75 6.23 4.37 8.96
C PRO A 75 4.98 4.36 9.83
N ASP A 76 4.29 3.23 9.86
CA ASP A 76 3.04 3.09 10.61
C ASP A 76 2.78 1.64 11.03
N LEU A 77 1.81 1.47 11.92
CA LEU A 77 1.30 0.19 12.38
C LEU A 77 0.07 -0.21 11.58
N TYR A 78 0.16 -1.35 10.91
CA TYR A 78 -0.92 -1.91 10.13
C TYR A 78 -1.51 -3.14 10.81
N GLN A 79 -2.78 -3.39 10.55
CA GLN A 79 -3.45 -4.62 10.91
C GLN A 79 -3.92 -5.34 9.65
N VAL A 80 -3.47 -6.58 9.46
CA VAL A 80 -3.98 -7.48 8.44
C VAL A 80 -5.05 -8.36 9.08
N SER A 81 -6.25 -8.35 8.52
CA SER A 81 -7.39 -9.15 8.97
C SER A 81 -7.73 -10.21 7.93
N PHE A 82 -7.96 -11.43 8.42
CA PHE A 82 -8.36 -12.58 7.61
C PHE A 82 -9.82 -12.95 7.92
N SER A 83 -10.55 -13.53 6.96
CA SER A 83 -11.98 -13.89 7.09
C SER A 83 -12.34 -14.65 8.38
N ARG A 84 -11.41 -15.42 8.93
CA ARG A 84 -11.65 -16.34 10.07
C ARG A 84 -11.22 -15.78 11.42
N LYS A 85 -11.24 -14.45 11.58
CA LYS A 85 -10.94 -13.73 12.84
C LYS A 85 -9.48 -13.83 13.31
N GLN A 86 -8.56 -14.27 12.46
CA GLN A 86 -7.15 -14.04 12.70
C GLN A 86 -6.82 -12.60 12.32
N THR A 87 -5.99 -11.95 13.12
CA THR A 87 -5.39 -10.65 12.80
C THR A 87 -3.90 -10.70 13.08
N VAL A 88 -3.14 -9.98 12.27
CA VAL A 88 -1.69 -9.81 12.42
C VAL A 88 -1.40 -8.33 12.43
N LEU A 89 -0.58 -7.90 13.39
CA LEU A 89 -0.07 -6.52 13.44
C LEU A 89 1.29 -6.47 12.77
N LEU A 90 1.46 -5.52 11.84
CA LEU A 90 2.67 -5.31 11.07
C LEU A 90 3.18 -3.89 11.32
N ALA A 91 4.37 -3.77 11.91
CA ALA A 91 5.09 -2.50 11.94
C ALA A 91 5.90 -2.38 10.64
N ILE A 92 5.50 -1.46 9.76
CA ILE A 92 6.11 -1.27 8.44
C ILE A 92 6.89 0.03 8.47
N ASP A 93 8.14 -0.01 8.02
CA ASP A 93 9.05 1.14 7.94
C ASP A 93 9.43 1.45 6.48
N THR A 94 9.88 2.68 6.24
CA THR A 94 10.42 3.18 4.98
C THR A 94 11.60 2.33 4.53
N GLY A 95 11.42 1.64 3.41
CA GLY A 95 12.42 0.74 2.80
C GLY A 95 11.94 -0.71 2.65
N GLN A 96 10.84 -1.10 3.30
CA GLN A 96 10.21 -2.39 3.06
C GLN A 96 9.26 -2.31 1.86
N VAL A 97 9.55 -3.08 0.81
CA VAL A 97 8.75 -3.11 -0.43
C VAL A 97 7.96 -4.40 -0.60
N ALA A 98 8.42 -5.49 0.04
CA ALA A 98 7.77 -6.79 0.04
C ALA A 98 7.82 -7.37 1.47
N ILE A 99 6.67 -7.81 1.95
CA ILE A 99 6.48 -8.42 3.27
C ILE A 99 5.80 -9.77 3.04
N GLU A 100 6.38 -10.84 3.60
CA GLU A 100 5.90 -12.23 3.49
C GLU A 100 5.49 -12.80 4.86
#